data_AF-A0A7H4LZL1-F1
#
_entry.id   AF-A0A7H4LZL1-F1
#
_cell.length_a   1.000
_cell.length_b   1.000
_cell.length_c   1.000
_cell.angle_alpha   90.00
_cell.angle_beta   90.00
_cell.angle_gamma   90.00
#
_symmetry.space_group_name_H-M   'P 1'
#
loop_
_entity.id
_entity.type
_entity.pdbx_description
1 polymer ?
#
loop_
_entity_poly.entity_id
_entity_poly.type
_entity_poly.pdbx_seq_one_letter_code
_entity_poly.pdbx_strand_id
1 'polypeptide(L)'
;MPELKPIVGADFHVQSDLLGDELSQLTVLAANNAGYQNLTLLISKAYQRGYGAAGPIIDRDWLIELKEGLILLSGGRMGDVGRSLLRGNMALVDQCVDFYEQHFP
;
A
#
# COMPACT_ATOMS: atom_id res chain seq x y z
N MET A 1 -33.16 12.23 -6.38
CA MET A 1 -31.96 11.53 -6.87
C MET A 1 -31.17 11.14 -5.63
N PRO A 2 -30.73 9.88 -5.47
CA PRO A 2 -29.87 9.55 -4.33
C PRO A 2 -28.54 10.32 -4.46
N GLU A 3 -28.10 10.94 -3.37
CA GLU A 3 -26.81 11.62 -3.30
C GLU A 3 -25.69 10.57 -3.28
N LEU A 4 -24.72 10.70 -4.21
CA LEU A 4 -23.57 9.81 -4.28
C LEU A 4 -22.48 10.29 -3.32
N LYS A 5 -22.05 9.42 -2.39
CA LYS A 5 -20.91 9.70 -1.52
C LYS A 5 -19.61 9.27 -2.21
N PRO A 6 -18.70 10.19 -2.56
CA PRO A 6 -17.40 9.83 -3.12
C PRO A 6 -16.50 9.20 -2.07
N ILE A 7 -15.63 8.27 -2.50
CA ILE A 7 -14.54 7.69 -1.72
C ILE A 7 -13.24 8.06 -2.41
N VAL A 8 -12.28 8.58 -1.65
CA VAL A 8 -10.96 8.95 -2.18
C VAL A 8 -9.98 7.81 -1.95
N GLY A 9 -9.19 7.51 -2.98
CA GLY A 9 -8.12 6.52 -2.89
C GLY A 9 -7.16 6.62 -4.08
N ALA A 10 -6.07 5.87 -4.00
CA ALA A 10 -5.08 5.72 -5.08
C ALA A 10 -4.45 4.33 -5.06
N ASP A 11 -3.98 3.90 -6.22
CA ASP A 11 -3.22 2.67 -6.39
C ASP A 11 -1.72 2.97 -6.40
N PHE A 12 -0.94 2.09 -5.79
CA PHE A 12 0.51 2.22 -5.65
C PHE A 12 1.23 0.96 -6.11
N HIS A 13 2.40 1.17 -6.72
CA HIS A 13 3.46 0.18 -6.70
C HIS A 13 4.21 0.30 -5.37
N VAL A 14 4.42 -0.83 -4.71
CA VAL A 14 5.03 -0.91 -3.38
C VAL A 14 6.27 -1.79 -3.45
N GLN A 15 7.39 -1.26 -2.98
CA GLN A 15 8.61 -2.02 -2.75
C GLN A 15 8.78 -2.34 -1.26
N SER A 16 9.40 -3.47 -0.98
CA SER A 16 9.72 -3.91 0.38
C SER A 16 10.91 -4.85 0.34
N ASP A 17 11.74 -4.82 1.39
CA ASP A 17 12.90 -5.71 1.51
C ASP A 17 12.51 -7.19 1.42
N LEU A 18 11.30 -7.56 1.87
CA LEU A 18 10.76 -8.91 1.81
C LEU A 18 10.59 -9.46 0.38
N LEU A 19 10.34 -8.59 -0.60
CA LEU A 19 10.17 -8.96 -2.01
C LEU A 19 11.39 -8.62 -2.88
N GLY A 20 12.43 -8.02 -2.30
CA GLY A 20 13.60 -7.55 -3.04
C GLY A 20 13.21 -6.55 -4.15
N ASP A 21 13.65 -6.83 -5.38
CA ASP A 21 13.39 -5.96 -6.54
C ASP A 21 11.96 -6.06 -7.10
N GLU A 22 11.13 -6.97 -6.58
CA GLU A 22 9.77 -7.18 -7.07
C GLU A 22 8.78 -6.17 -6.47
N LEU A 23 8.10 -5.44 -7.34
CA LEU A 23 7.03 -4.53 -6.95
C LEU A 23 5.71 -5.28 -6.77
N SER A 24 5.05 -4.98 -5.65
CA SER A 24 3.67 -5.37 -5.37
C SER A 24 2.70 -4.22 -5.64
N GLN A 25 1.41 -4.53 -5.69
CA GLN A 25 0.35 -3.53 -5.81
C GLN A 25 -0.41 -3.37 -4.50
N LEU A 26 -0.85 -2.15 -4.20
CA LEU A 26 -1.66 -1.84 -3.04
C LEU A 26 -2.63 -0.70 -3.38
N THR A 27 -3.90 -0.85 -3.02
CA THR A 27 -4.87 0.26 -3.08
C THR A 27 -5.02 0.86 -1.70
N VAL A 28 -4.96 2.18 -1.61
CA VAL A 28 -5.09 2.93 -0.35
C VAL A 28 -6.30 3.84 -0.44
N LEU A 29 -7.22 3.73 0.52
CA LEU A 29 -8.40 4.59 0.63
C LEU A 29 -8.26 5.52 1.84
N ALA A 30 -8.72 6.76 1.70
CA ALA A 30 -8.82 7.70 2.82
C ALA A 30 -10.17 7.52 3.54
N ALA A 31 -10.14 7.04 4.78
CA ALA A 31 -11.33 6.88 5.62
C ALA A 31 -11.84 8.20 6.21
N ASN A 32 -10.94 9.17 6.37
CA ASN A 32 -11.24 10.50 6.91
C ASN A 32 -10.23 11.54 6.37
N ASN A 33 -10.34 12.78 6.84
CA ASN A 33 -9.47 13.87 6.37
C ASN A 33 -8.00 13.70 6.78
N ALA A 34 -7.69 13.06 7.91
CA ALA A 34 -6.31 12.75 8.28
C ALA A 34 -5.71 11.74 7.29
N GLY A 35 -6.47 10.70 6.94
CA GLY A 35 -6.13 9.76 5.89
C GLY A 35 -5.94 10.41 4.53
N TYR A 36 -6.78 11.39 4.18
CA TYR A 36 -6.61 12.15 2.94
C TYR A 36 -5.30 12.93 2.89
N GLN A 37 -4.91 13.57 4.01
CA GLN A 37 -3.61 14.26 4.09
C GLN A 37 -2.45 13.27 4.01
N ASN A 38 -2.53 12.14 4.72
CA ASN A 38 -1.52 11.09 4.67
C ASN A 38 -1.39 10.46 3.27
N LEU A 39 -2.50 10.22 2.58
CA LEU A 39 -2.52 9.75 1.20
C LEU A 39 -1.85 10.76 0.26
N THR A 40 -2.14 12.06 0.44
CA THR A 40 -1.51 13.14 -0.32
C THR A 40 0.00 13.18 -0.09
N LEU A 41 0.45 12.99 1.16
CA LEU A 41 1.86 12.93 1.52
C LEU A 41 2.55 11.70 0.92
N LEU A 42 1.91 10.52 0.94
CA LEU A 42 2.43 9.31 0.30
C LEU A 42 2.67 9.52 -1.19
N ILE A 43 1.67 10.05 -1.91
CA ILE A 43 1.79 10.38 -3.34
C ILE A 43 2.94 11.37 -3.55
N SER A 44 2.97 12.46 -2.78
CA SER A 44 4.01 13.48 -2.89
C SER A 44 5.41 12.91 -2.65
N LYS A 45 5.59 12.09 -1.61
CA LYS A 45 6.87 11.44 -1.26
C LYS A 45 7.33 10.49 -2.37
N ALA A 46 6.42 9.74 -3.00
CA ALA A 46 6.72 8.85 -4.13
C ALA A 46 7.23 9.61 -5.36
N TYR A 47 6.58 10.73 -5.71
CA TYR A 47 6.99 11.55 -6.84
C TYR A 47 8.29 12.32 -6.56
N GLN A 48 8.50 12.81 -5.33
CA GLN A 48 9.69 13.57 -4.95
C GLN A 48 10.97 12.73 -4.91
N ARG A 49 10.87 11.43 -4.61
CA ARG A 49 12.01 10.50 -4.65
C ARG A 49 12.62 10.38 -6.06
N GLY A 50 11.85 10.71 -7.10
CA GLY A 50 12.20 10.41 -8.48
C GLY A 50 11.87 8.96 -8.84
N TYR A 51 11.63 8.71 -10.12
CA TYR A 51 11.18 7.41 -10.61
C TYR A 51 11.76 7.08 -11.98
N GLY A 52 11.91 5.79 -12.24
CA GLY A 52 12.30 5.24 -13.54
C GLY A 52 11.08 4.84 -14.38
N ALA A 53 11.28 3.88 -15.29
CA ALA A 53 10.22 3.41 -16.21
C ALA A 53 9.01 2.77 -15.51
N ALA A 54 9.18 2.26 -14.28
CA ALA A 54 8.11 1.68 -13.48
C ALA A 54 7.14 2.71 -12.87
N GLY A 55 7.44 4.00 -12.99
CA GLY A 55 6.66 5.07 -12.37
C GLY A 55 6.94 5.23 -10.86
N PRO A 56 6.18 6.08 -10.16
CA PRO A 56 6.36 6.34 -8.74
C PRO A 56 6.10 5.09 -7.90
N ILE A 57 6.95 4.86 -6.90
CA ILE A 57 6.92 3.70 -6.01
C ILE A 57 6.98 4.20 -4.57
N ILE A 58 6.24 3.57 -3.66
CA ILE A 58 6.37 3.81 -2.22
C ILE A 58 7.14 2.67 -1.55
N ASP A 59 7.91 2.99 -0.50
CA ASP A 59 8.36 1.97 0.43
C ASP A 59 7.19 1.53 1.31
N ARG A 60 7.03 0.23 1.54
CA ARG A 60 6.02 -0.29 2.46
C ARG A 60 6.13 0.36 3.84
N ASP A 61 7.34 0.63 4.31
CA ASP A 61 7.59 1.23 5.63
C ASP A 61 7.09 2.67 5.76
N TRP A 62 6.92 3.41 4.67
CA TRP A 62 6.30 4.74 4.73
C TRP A 62 4.86 4.69 5.22
N LEU A 63 4.19 3.55 5.06
CA LEU A 63 2.86 3.34 5.59
C LEU A 63 2.86 3.35 7.13
N ILE A 64 3.96 3.00 7.80
CA ILE A 64 4.06 3.05 9.27
C ILE A 64 3.92 4.49 9.76
N GLU A 65 4.63 5.42 9.09
CA GLU A 65 4.63 6.85 9.42
C GLU A 65 3.30 7.52 9.07
N LEU A 66 2.67 7.10 7.96
CA LEU A 66 1.51 7.76 7.36
C LEU A 66 0.21 6.94 7.46
N LYS A 67 0.10 6.02 8.44
CA LYS A 67 -1.03 5.07 8.54
C LYS A 67 -2.38 5.67 8.91
N GLU A 68 -2.40 6.78 9.65
CA GLU A 68 -3.63 7.26 10.30
C GLU A 68 -4.72 7.57 9.27
N GLY A 69 -5.92 7.02 9.47
CA GLY A 69 -7.08 7.28 8.62
C GLY A 69 -7.04 6.60 7.24
N LEU A 70 -6.13 5.66 7.01
CA LEU A 70 -6.05 4.90 5.76
C LEU A 70 -6.69 3.51 5.90
N ILE A 71 -7.31 3.04 4.82
CA ILE A 71 -7.74 1.65 4.63
C ILE A 71 -6.97 1.07 3.46
N LEU A 72 -6.42 -0.13 3.63
CA LEU A 72 -5.62 -0.80 2.60
C LEU A 72 -6.42 -1.95 1.96
N LEU A 73 -6.36 -2.06 0.63
CA LEU A 73 -6.76 -3.27 -0.09
C LEU A 73 -5.50 -3.93 -0.62
N SER A 74 -5.35 -5.23 -0.34
CA SER A 74 -4.08 -5.97 -0.45
C SER A 74 -3.47 -6.09 -1.85
N GLY A 75 -4.11 -5.55 -2.91
CA GLY A 75 -3.68 -5.75 -4.30
C GLY A 75 -3.94 -7.17 -4.84
N GLY A 76 -4.62 -8.03 -4.07
CA GLY A 76 -4.99 -9.38 -4.47
C GLY A 76 -3.78 -10.18 -4.95
N ARG A 77 -3.90 -10.84 -6.11
CA ARG A 77 -2.81 -11.65 -6.69
C ARG A 77 -1.52 -10.87 -7.01
N MET A 78 -1.59 -9.55 -7.14
CA MET A 78 -0.43 -8.68 -7.41
C MET A 78 0.16 -8.05 -6.14
N GLY A 79 -0.54 -8.21 -5.01
CA GLY A 79 -0.07 -7.81 -3.69
C GLY A 79 1.06 -8.68 -3.15
N ASP A 80 1.71 -8.23 -2.08
CA ASP A 80 2.79 -8.96 -1.45
C ASP A 80 2.31 -10.28 -0.81
N VAL A 81 1.20 -10.24 -0.05
CA VAL A 81 0.56 -11.43 0.52
C VAL A 81 0.10 -12.37 -0.59
N GLY A 82 -0.56 -11.85 -1.63
CA GLY A 82 -1.09 -12.66 -2.72
C GLY A 82 -0.01 -13.33 -3.57
N ARG A 83 1.09 -12.63 -3.88
CA ARG A 83 2.25 -13.21 -4.57
C ARG A 83 2.90 -14.30 -3.73
N SER A 84 3.04 -14.07 -2.43
CA SER A 84 3.62 -15.05 -1.49
C SER A 84 2.78 -16.31 -1.42
N LEU A 85 1.45 -16.18 -1.36
CA LEU A 85 0.50 -17.30 -1.42
C LEU A 85 0.62 -18.09 -2.74
N LEU A 86 0.68 -17.39 -3.89
CA LEU A 86 0.79 -18.05 -5.19
C LEU A 86 2.12 -18.80 -5.38
N ARG A 87 3.17 -18.39 -4.67
CA ARG A 87 4.46 -19.09 -4.64
C ARG A 87 4.51 -20.23 -3.63
N GLY A 88 3.48 -20.38 -2.80
CA GLY A 88 3.45 -21.36 -1.70
C GLY A 88 4.46 -21.06 -0.58
N ASN A 89 4.98 -19.83 -0.48
CA ASN A 89 5.93 -19.45 0.54
C ASN A 89 5.20 -18.94 1.79
N MET A 90 4.69 -19.86 2.61
CA MET A 90 3.89 -19.52 3.80
C MET A 90 4.67 -18.71 4.83
N ALA A 91 5.98 -18.92 4.98
CA ALA A 91 6.80 -18.11 5.89
C ALA A 91 6.83 -16.63 5.48
N LEU A 92 6.83 -16.35 4.17
CA LEU A 92 6.76 -14.97 3.66
C LEU A 92 5.34 -14.40 3.76
N VAL A 93 4.32 -15.24 3.61
CA VAL A 93 2.92 -14.84 3.85
C VAL A 93 2.77 -14.33 5.29
N ASP A 94 3.25 -15.10 6.26
CA ASP A 94 3.17 -14.74 7.68
C ASP A 94 3.89 -13.40 7.93
N GLN A 95 5.12 -13.24 7.42
CA GLN A 95 5.87 -11.97 7.55
C GLN A 95 5.19 -10.76 6.89
N CYS A 96 4.52 -10.95 5.74
CA CYS A 96 3.74 -9.88 5.12
C CYS A 96 2.49 -9.54 5.94
N VAL A 97 1.76 -10.55 6.43
CA VAL A 97 0.55 -10.35 7.24
C VAL A 97 0.89 -9.67 8.57
N ASP A 98 1.97 -10.09 9.24
CA ASP A 98 2.42 -9.51 10.51
C ASP A 98 2.59 -7.97 10.42
N PHE A 99 3.14 -7.48 9.31
CA PHE A 99 3.26 -6.03 9.08
C PHE A 99 1.90 -5.33 9.10
N TYR A 100 0.91 -5.90 8.40
CA TYR A 100 -0.42 -5.32 8.31
C TYR A 100 -1.19 -5.46 9.62
N GLU A 101 -1.11 -6.60 10.32
CA GLU A 101 -1.73 -6.78 11.64
C GLU A 101 -1.15 -5.82 12.69
N GLN A 102 0.16 -5.56 12.64
CA GLN A 102 0.82 -4.66 13.57
C GLN A 102 0.46 -3.18 13.32
N HIS A 103 0.32 -2.77 12.06
CA HIS A 103 0.21 -1.35 11.70
C HIS A 103 -1.18 -0.93 11.24
N PHE A 104 -2.01 -1.85 10.74
CA PHE A 104 -3.35 -1.62 10.18
C PHE A 104 -4.39 -2.65 10.71
N PRO A 105 -4.68 -2.66 12.03
CA PRO A 105 -5.66 -3.56 12.64
C PRO A 105 -7.12 -3.24 12.27
#